data_AF-A0A945AS51-F1
#
_entry.id   AF-A0A945AS51-F1
#
_cell.length_a   1.000
_cell.length_b   1.000
_cell.length_c   1.000
_cell.angle_alpha   90.00
_cell.angle_beta   90.00
_cell.angle_gamma   90.00
#
_symmetry.space_group_name_H-M   'P 1'
#
loop_
_entity.id
_entity.type
_entity.pdbx_description
1 polymer ?
#
loop_
_entity_poly.entity_id
_entity_poly.type
_entity_poly.pdbx_seq_one_letter_code
_entity_poly.pdbx_strand_id
1 'polypeptide(L)'
;MILRLPINGMPTIHNTVIRMRGFSQQSSTTAPYFIEGFPPMRHNLCSLFITSLFLASLLAGSSAHQAEADTAPQKGSTQNQAKTTKRSQRPKNPAMIPVEDIKGLPRVLLIGDSISIGYTVPARNALRGKANVHRPLTNCGPTTRGLEGLSQWLGDADWDVIHFNWGLHDLKYLGPDGENLTDPEDPKNHQQVPPEEYGKNLKQLVSDLKKTGALLIWRN
;
A
#
# COMPACT_ATOMS: atom_id res chain seq x y z
N MET A 1 23.38 -32.97 0.42
CA MET A 1 23.79 -33.12 -0.99
C MET A 1 22.82 -32.29 -1.83
N ILE A 2 23.19 -31.04 -2.12
CA ILE A 2 22.37 -30.09 -2.88
C ILE A 2 23.23 -29.67 -4.06
N LEU A 3 22.85 -30.09 -5.27
CA LEU A 3 23.49 -29.65 -6.50
C LEU A 3 23.21 -28.16 -6.70
N ARG A 4 24.26 -27.34 -6.69
CA ARG A 4 24.22 -25.99 -7.26
C ARG A 4 24.57 -26.10 -8.74
N LEU A 5 23.62 -25.78 -9.61
CA LEU A 5 23.92 -25.44 -11.00
C LEU A 5 24.30 -23.95 -11.09
N PRO A 6 25.32 -23.57 -11.88
CA PRO A 6 25.70 -22.18 -12.04
C PRO A 6 24.80 -21.51 -13.10
N ILE A 7 24.05 -20.49 -12.70
CA ILE A 7 23.45 -19.54 -13.63
C ILE A 7 24.45 -18.40 -13.88
N ASN A 8 25.16 -18.50 -15.00
CA ASN A 8 25.94 -17.40 -15.56
C ASN A 8 24.99 -16.46 -16.32
N GLY A 9 25.06 -15.15 -16.05
CA GLY A 9 24.60 -14.14 -17.02
C GLY A 9 23.49 -13.17 -16.60
N MET A 10 23.47 -12.65 -15.37
CA MET A 10 22.74 -11.40 -15.08
C MET A 10 23.63 -10.37 -14.40
N PRO A 11 23.59 -9.08 -14.80
CA PRO A 11 24.36 -8.03 -14.15
C PRO A 11 23.83 -7.82 -12.74
N THR A 12 24.74 -7.86 -11.77
CA THR A 12 24.53 -7.51 -10.37
C THR A 12 23.99 -6.08 -10.31
N ILE A 13 22.71 -5.90 -9.97
CA ILE A 13 22.11 -4.58 -9.78
C ILE A 13 22.62 -4.06 -8.45
N HIS A 14 23.61 -3.18 -8.49
CA HIS A 14 24.08 -2.45 -7.32
C HIS A 14 22.94 -1.59 -6.74
N ASN A 15 22.84 -1.58 -5.39
CA ASN A 15 22.00 -0.66 -4.61
C ASN A 15 22.13 0.77 -5.16
N THR A 16 21.15 1.19 -5.95
CA THR A 16 21.14 2.53 -6.55
C THR A 16 20.41 3.46 -5.60
N VAL A 17 21.16 4.20 -4.79
CA VAL A 17 20.69 5.50 -4.30
C VAL A 17 20.76 6.45 -5.49
N ILE A 18 19.62 6.79 -6.10
CA ILE A 18 19.59 7.77 -7.19
C ILE A 18 19.86 9.16 -6.58
N ARG A 19 21.13 9.56 -6.56
CA ARG A 19 21.56 10.95 -6.35
C ARG A 19 22.03 11.50 -7.69
N MET A 20 21.13 12.11 -8.47
CA MET A 20 21.51 12.80 -9.70
C MET A 20 22.17 14.13 -9.37
N ARG A 21 23.50 14.23 -9.58
CA ARG A 21 24.24 15.42 -10.06
C ARG A 21 25.72 15.09 -10.29
N GLY A 22 26.18 15.27 -11.54
CA GLY A 22 27.51 15.79 -11.94
C GLY A 22 28.80 15.02 -11.56
N PHE A 23 29.46 14.48 -12.60
CA PHE A 23 30.92 14.31 -12.81
C PHE A 23 31.89 14.19 -11.62
N SER A 24 32.54 13.02 -11.56
CA SER A 24 34.01 12.79 -11.44
C SER A 24 34.28 11.59 -10.53
N GLN A 25 34.94 10.57 -11.08
CA GLN A 25 35.33 9.36 -10.37
C GLN A 25 36.50 9.63 -9.44
N GLN A 26 36.39 9.21 -8.17
CA GLN A 26 37.55 8.72 -7.43
C GLN A 26 37.15 7.66 -6.40
N SER A 27 38.08 6.74 -6.20
CA SER A 27 37.95 5.43 -5.59
C SER A 27 38.05 5.43 -4.05
N SER A 28 37.56 4.33 -3.49
CA SER A 28 38.02 3.63 -2.27
C SER A 28 37.21 3.74 -0.97
N THR A 29 37.05 2.55 -0.40
CA THR A 29 36.97 2.19 1.03
C THR A 29 35.60 2.23 1.74
N THR A 30 35.29 1.07 2.32
CA THR A 30 34.16 0.73 3.18
C THR A 30 34.05 1.64 4.38
N ALA A 31 32.90 2.29 4.54
CA ALA A 31 32.47 2.99 5.75
C ALA A 31 31.06 2.52 6.14
N PRO A 32 30.74 2.42 7.45
CA PRO A 32 29.45 1.94 7.94
C PRO A 32 28.32 2.88 7.53
N TYR A 33 27.13 2.33 7.25
CA TYR A 33 25.92 3.09 6.97
C TYR A 33 25.54 3.95 8.18
N PHE A 34 26.06 5.18 8.21
CA PHE A 34 25.56 6.26 9.04
C PHE A 34 24.30 6.78 8.35
N ILE A 35 23.13 6.60 8.98
CA ILE A 35 21.93 7.34 8.59
C ILE A 35 22.25 8.80 8.95
N GLU A 36 22.72 9.59 7.98
CA GLU A 36 22.79 11.04 8.15
C GLU A 36 21.41 11.54 8.59
N GLY A 37 21.41 12.45 9.56
CA GLY A 37 20.19 12.98 10.18
C GLY A 37 19.19 13.46 9.13
N PHE A 38 17.90 13.39 9.48
CA PHE A 38 16.82 13.87 8.63
C PHE A 38 17.16 15.28 8.09
N PRO A 39 16.90 15.54 6.80
CA PRO A 39 17.07 16.88 6.24
C PRO A 39 16.26 17.91 7.05
N PRO A 40 16.68 19.18 7.10
CA PRO A 40 15.98 20.20 7.87
C PRO A 40 14.51 20.30 7.46
N MET A 41 13.61 20.32 8.45
CA MET A 41 12.16 20.41 8.28
C MET A 41 11.78 21.53 7.30
N ARG A 42 10.98 21.20 6.29
CA ARG A 42 10.43 22.19 5.36
C ARG A 42 9.07 22.62 5.87
N HIS A 43 8.94 23.89 6.26
CA HIS A 43 7.65 24.48 6.57
C HIS A 43 6.96 24.91 5.25
N ASN A 44 6.06 24.08 4.73
CA ASN A 44 5.13 24.51 3.69
C ASN A 44 3.99 25.31 4.35
N LEU A 45 4.00 26.63 4.18
CA LEU A 45 2.88 27.50 4.52
C LEU A 45 1.81 27.34 3.43
N CYS A 46 0.92 26.34 3.54
CA CYS A 46 -0.26 26.26 2.68
C CYS A 46 -1.43 27.06 3.30
N SER A 47 -1.82 28.09 2.56
CA SER A 47 -2.89 29.04 2.85
C SER A 47 -4.26 28.35 2.89
N LEU A 48 -4.95 28.49 4.01
CA LEU A 48 -6.36 28.15 4.17
C LEU A 48 -7.22 29.02 3.24
N PHE A 49 -7.97 28.40 2.33
CA PHE A 49 -9.25 28.95 1.88
C PHE A 49 -10.30 27.83 1.84
N ILE A 50 -11.10 27.81 2.91
CA ILE A 50 -12.33 27.05 3.05
C ILE A 50 -13.44 27.88 2.42
N THR A 51 -14.17 27.32 1.46
CA THR A 51 -15.58 27.71 1.25
C THR A 51 -16.45 26.47 1.02
N SER A 52 -17.20 26.17 2.07
CA SER A 52 -18.39 25.32 2.12
C SER A 52 -19.43 25.76 1.09
N LEU A 53 -20.04 24.79 0.40
CA LEU A 53 -21.39 24.97 -0.15
C LEU A 53 -22.17 23.66 0.01
N PHE A 54 -22.83 23.53 1.15
CA PHE A 54 -23.98 22.65 1.34
C PHE A 54 -25.17 23.27 0.60
N LEU A 55 -25.82 22.49 -0.27
CA LEU A 55 -27.19 22.78 -0.69
C LEU A 55 -28.04 21.52 -0.53
N ALA A 56 -28.93 21.56 0.45
CA ALA A 56 -29.99 20.60 0.66
C ALA A 56 -31.21 21.00 -0.19
N SER A 57 -31.81 20.02 -0.87
CA SER A 57 -33.18 20.12 -1.38
C SER A 57 -33.91 18.81 -1.11
N LEU A 58 -35.05 18.93 -0.44
CA LEU A 58 -35.93 17.90 0.08
C LEU A 58 -37.26 17.94 -0.72
N LEU A 59 -37.98 16.81 -0.73
CA LEU A 59 -39.44 16.62 -1.02
C LEU A 59 -39.86 16.57 -2.50
N ALA A 60 -40.81 15.75 -2.97
CA ALA A 60 -41.79 14.85 -2.37
C ALA A 60 -42.38 13.92 -3.47
N GLY A 61 -43.11 12.87 -3.09
CA GLY A 61 -44.19 12.30 -3.92
C GLY A 61 -44.41 10.79 -3.80
N SER A 62 -45.38 10.38 -2.97
CA SER A 62 -45.92 9.01 -2.87
C SER A 62 -46.69 8.57 -4.13
N SER A 63 -46.68 7.27 -4.42
CA SER A 63 -47.94 6.53 -4.60
C SER A 63 -47.71 5.03 -4.39
N ALA A 64 -48.56 4.46 -3.54
CA ALA A 64 -48.73 3.04 -3.36
C ALA A 64 -49.68 2.52 -4.45
N HIS A 65 -49.37 1.38 -5.05
CA HIS A 65 -50.39 0.49 -5.58
C HIS A 65 -50.16 -0.91 -5.05
N GLN A 66 -51.20 -1.37 -4.35
CA GLN A 66 -51.39 -2.69 -3.81
C GLN A 66 -52.26 -3.47 -4.80
N ALA A 67 -51.87 -4.70 -5.11
CA ALA A 67 -52.75 -5.71 -5.68
C ALA A 67 -52.51 -7.01 -4.90
N GLU A 68 -53.60 -7.54 -4.34
CA GLU A 68 -53.72 -8.71 -3.49
C GLU A 68 -53.78 -10.02 -4.28
N ALA A 69 -53.42 -11.10 -3.56
CA ALA A 69 -53.89 -12.49 -3.62
C ALA A 69 -53.83 -13.24 -4.97
N ASP A 70 -53.39 -14.51 -5.03
CA ASP A 70 -53.99 -15.58 -4.25
C ASP A 70 -53.11 -16.85 -4.08
N THR A 71 -53.24 -17.41 -2.87
CA THR A 71 -53.28 -18.84 -2.53
C THR A 71 -52.00 -19.72 -2.54
N ALA A 72 -51.62 -20.08 -1.31
CA ALA A 72 -50.68 -21.11 -0.83
C ALA A 72 -51.27 -22.55 -1.03
N PRO A 73 -50.68 -23.72 -0.61
CA PRO A 73 -49.84 -23.84 0.58
C PRO A 73 -48.80 -25.00 0.69
N GLN A 74 -48.08 -24.97 1.83
CA GLN A 74 -47.54 -26.07 2.65
C GLN A 74 -46.05 -26.46 2.60
N LYS A 75 -45.45 -26.22 3.78
CA LYS A 75 -44.59 -27.09 4.61
C LYS A 75 -43.14 -27.39 4.21
N GLY A 76 -42.24 -26.88 5.06
CA GLY A 76 -40.89 -27.36 5.27
C GLY A 76 -40.31 -26.73 6.53
N SER A 77 -40.79 -27.15 7.70
CA SER A 77 -40.23 -26.76 9.00
C SER A 77 -38.89 -27.45 9.24
N THR A 78 -37.81 -26.68 9.36
CA THR A 78 -36.62 -27.13 10.10
C THR A 78 -36.10 -25.98 10.95
N GLN A 79 -36.45 -26.01 12.23
CA GLN A 79 -35.71 -25.33 13.27
C GLN A 79 -34.31 -25.94 13.32
N ASN A 80 -33.26 -25.13 13.19
CA ASN A 80 -31.96 -25.44 13.76
C ASN A 80 -31.29 -24.17 14.27
N GLN A 81 -31.57 -23.95 15.55
CA GLN A 81 -30.76 -23.33 16.60
C GLN A 81 -29.56 -22.50 16.12
N ALA A 82 -29.71 -21.19 16.30
CA ALA A 82 -28.62 -20.22 16.28
C ALA A 82 -27.59 -20.58 17.37
N LYS A 83 -26.54 -21.29 16.96
CA LYS A 83 -25.33 -21.46 17.77
C LYS A 83 -24.54 -20.16 17.68
N THR A 84 -24.77 -19.25 18.63
CA THR A 84 -23.95 -18.05 18.81
C THR A 84 -22.54 -18.45 19.22
N THR A 85 -21.68 -18.76 18.25
CA THR A 85 -20.25 -18.81 18.47
C THR A 85 -19.77 -17.38 18.72
N LYS A 86 -19.52 -17.03 19.99
CA LYS A 86 -18.79 -15.81 20.35
C LYS A 86 -17.37 -15.96 19.80
N ARG A 87 -17.17 -15.54 18.55
CA ARG A 87 -15.89 -15.53 17.87
C ARG A 87 -14.98 -14.60 18.67
N SER A 88 -14.09 -15.16 19.48
CA SER A 88 -13.02 -14.42 20.15
C SER A 88 -12.35 -13.52 19.11
N GLN A 89 -12.48 -12.21 19.27
CA GLN A 89 -11.89 -11.26 18.33
C GLN A 89 -10.38 -11.45 18.38
N ARG A 90 -9.78 -11.86 17.25
CA ARG A 90 -8.32 -11.89 17.12
C ARG A 90 -7.78 -10.48 17.44
N PRO A 91 -6.68 -10.34 18.19
CA PRO A 91 -6.07 -9.05 18.43
C PRO A 91 -5.82 -8.35 17.08
N LYS A 92 -6.20 -7.07 17.00
CA LYS A 92 -5.96 -6.27 15.79
C LYS A 92 -4.44 -6.17 15.59
N ASN A 93 -3.97 -6.40 14.36
CA ASN A 93 -2.55 -6.29 14.02
C ASN A 93 -2.05 -4.88 14.40
N PRO A 94 -1.03 -4.74 15.27
CA PRO A 94 -0.55 -3.43 15.71
C PRO A 94 -0.05 -2.52 14.57
N ALA A 95 0.37 -3.09 13.44
CA ALA A 95 0.69 -2.31 12.25
C ALA A 95 -0.53 -1.52 11.73
N MET A 96 -1.73 -2.07 11.88
CA MET A 96 -3.00 -1.53 11.39
C MET A 96 -3.71 -0.60 12.37
N ILE A 97 -2.99 -0.14 13.40
CA ILE A 97 -3.49 0.87 14.33
C ILE A 97 -3.04 2.25 13.82
N PRO A 98 -3.95 3.25 13.73
CA PRO A 98 -3.58 4.65 13.46
C PRO A 98 -2.54 5.15 14.45
N VAL A 99 -1.69 6.08 14.00
CA VAL A 99 -0.67 6.73 14.83
C VAL A 99 -0.99 8.20 14.88
N GLU A 100 -0.98 8.76 16.09
CA GLU A 100 -1.06 10.20 16.30
C GLU A 100 0.33 10.82 16.20
N ASP A 101 0.40 11.99 15.57
CA ASP A 101 1.65 12.72 15.39
C ASP A 101 2.13 13.32 16.72
N ILE A 102 3.41 13.12 17.01
CA ILE A 102 4.13 13.92 18.02
C ILE A 102 4.63 15.19 17.32
N LYS A 103 4.21 16.35 17.83
CA LYS A 103 4.58 17.66 17.28
C LYS A 103 6.10 17.85 17.24
N GLY A 104 6.60 18.35 16.11
CA GLY A 104 8.02 18.66 15.90
C GLY A 104 8.87 17.48 15.42
N LEU A 105 8.29 16.29 15.25
CA LEU A 105 8.96 15.15 14.62
C LEU A 105 8.56 15.03 13.13
N PRO A 106 9.48 14.60 12.26
CA PRO A 106 9.20 14.38 10.85
C PRO A 106 8.20 13.24 10.63
N ARG A 107 7.43 13.30 9.55
CA ARG A 107 6.47 12.28 9.15
C ARG A 107 7.06 11.34 8.10
N VAL A 108 6.97 10.04 8.38
CA VAL A 108 7.42 8.97 7.50
C VAL A 108 6.21 8.13 7.11
N LEU A 109 5.94 7.98 5.81
CA LEU A 109 4.90 7.10 5.28
C LEU A 109 5.52 5.80 4.75
N LEU A 110 5.03 4.66 5.25
CA LEU A 110 5.35 3.34 4.71
C LEU A 110 4.21 2.88 3.78
N ILE A 111 4.46 2.87 2.48
CA ILE A 111 3.54 2.31 1.47
C ILE A 111 4.07 0.94 1.04
N GLY A 112 3.16 -0.03 0.90
CA GLY A 112 3.49 -1.25 0.19
C GLY A 112 2.78 -2.47 0.74
N ASP A 113 3.27 -3.62 0.33
CA ASP A 113 2.52 -4.85 0.43
C ASP A 113 2.57 -5.48 1.83
N SER A 114 2.27 -6.78 1.92
CA SER A 114 2.31 -7.53 3.17
C SER A 114 3.68 -7.49 3.86
N ILE A 115 4.79 -7.37 3.13
CA ILE A 115 6.14 -7.24 3.69
C ILE A 115 6.24 -5.95 4.51
N SER A 116 5.64 -4.86 4.02
CA SER A 116 5.57 -3.60 4.79
C SER A 116 4.84 -3.75 6.11
N ILE A 117 3.80 -4.58 6.15
CA ILE A 117 3.03 -4.86 7.38
C ILE A 117 3.95 -5.50 8.40
N GLY A 118 4.78 -6.47 7.97
CA GLY A 118 5.71 -7.19 8.82
C GLY A 118 6.73 -6.28 9.52
N TYR A 119 7.30 -5.30 8.81
CA TYR A 119 8.32 -4.41 9.39
C TYR A 119 7.76 -3.10 9.97
N THR A 120 6.46 -2.79 9.85
CA THR A 120 5.87 -1.53 10.34
C THR A 120 6.12 -1.33 11.84
N VAL A 121 5.86 -2.35 12.67
CA VAL A 121 6.02 -2.25 14.12
C VAL A 121 7.50 -2.13 14.53
N PRO A 122 8.42 -2.97 14.00
CA PRO A 122 9.86 -2.76 14.18
C PRO A 122 10.33 -1.36 13.78
N ALA A 123 9.87 -0.83 12.64
CA ALA A 123 10.26 0.51 12.17
C ALA A 123 9.78 1.60 13.13
N ARG A 124 8.53 1.54 13.60
CA ARG A 124 8.00 2.44 14.63
C ARG A 124 8.84 2.40 15.91
N ASN A 125 9.22 1.21 16.35
CA ASN A 125 10.04 1.04 17.56
C ASN A 125 11.44 1.63 17.37
N ALA A 126 12.08 1.37 16.22
CA ALA A 126 13.43 1.86 15.91
C ALA A 126 13.50 3.39 15.74
N LEU A 127 12.40 4.01 15.31
CA LEU A 127 12.30 5.46 15.07
C LEU A 127 11.53 6.20 16.17
N ARG A 128 11.25 5.55 17.30
CA ARG A 128 10.56 6.16 18.43
C ARG A 128 11.33 7.40 18.93
N GLY A 129 10.61 8.51 19.08
CA GLY A 129 11.19 9.80 19.47
C GLY A 129 12.01 10.49 18.36
N LYS A 130 12.06 9.92 17.16
CA LYS A 130 12.79 10.46 16.01
C LYS A 130 11.87 10.79 14.82
N ALA A 131 10.78 10.05 14.63
CA ALA A 131 9.82 10.29 13.54
C ALA A 131 8.44 9.74 13.88
N ASN A 132 7.40 10.33 13.28
CA ASN A 132 6.04 9.81 13.24
C ASN A 132 5.93 8.83 12.06
N VAL A 133 5.83 7.52 12.34
CA VAL A 133 5.85 6.48 11.30
C VAL A 133 4.45 5.93 11.03
N HIS A 134 3.92 6.28 9.86
CA HIS A 134 2.58 5.96 9.39
C HIS A 134 2.58 4.87 8.33
N ARG A 135 1.41 4.27 8.12
CA ARG A 135 1.12 3.43 6.96
C ARG A 135 -0.35 3.55 6.57
N PRO A 136 -0.73 3.25 5.32
CA PRO A 136 -2.12 2.95 5.00
C PRO A 136 -2.59 1.73 5.81
N LEU A 137 -3.80 1.78 6.37
CA LEU A 137 -4.39 0.70 7.18
C LEU A 137 -4.94 -0.45 6.32
N THR A 138 -4.25 -0.73 5.22
CA THR A 138 -4.54 -1.77 4.24
C THR A 138 -3.22 -2.37 3.76
N ASN A 139 -3.29 -3.56 3.16
CA ASN A 139 -2.24 -4.01 2.25
C ASN A 139 -2.35 -3.17 0.95
N CYS A 140 -1.23 -2.57 0.51
CA CYS A 140 -1.20 -1.77 -0.72
C CYS A 140 -1.07 -2.63 -2.00
N GLY A 141 -0.74 -3.92 -1.85
CA GLY A 141 -0.87 -4.93 -2.90
C GLY A 141 -0.02 -4.68 -4.16
N PRO A 142 -0.53 -5.01 -5.36
CA PRO A 142 0.17 -4.80 -6.63
C PRO A 142 0.19 -3.32 -7.03
N THR A 143 0.98 -2.99 -8.06
CA THR A 143 1.04 -1.63 -8.62
C THR A 143 -0.31 -1.11 -9.11
N THR A 144 -1.21 -1.97 -9.63
CA THR A 144 -2.55 -1.57 -10.08
C THR A 144 -3.39 -0.98 -8.94
N ARG A 145 -3.40 -1.65 -7.77
CA ARG A 145 -4.01 -1.11 -6.55
C ARG A 145 -3.30 0.16 -6.07
N GLY A 146 -1.99 0.25 -6.30
CA GLY A 146 -1.23 1.47 -6.11
C GLY A 146 -1.82 2.64 -6.90
N LEU A 147 -2.05 2.46 -8.20
CA LEU A 147 -2.57 3.52 -9.08
C LEU A 147 -3.95 4.00 -8.63
N GLU A 148 -4.80 3.09 -8.17
CA GLU A 148 -6.14 3.41 -7.66
C GLU A 148 -6.09 4.11 -6.29
N GLY A 149 -5.20 3.65 -5.40
CA GLY A 149 -5.23 4.02 -3.98
C GLY A 149 -4.26 5.13 -3.57
N LEU A 150 -3.26 5.45 -4.39
CA LEU A 150 -2.13 6.29 -3.97
C LEU A 150 -2.59 7.67 -3.46
N SER A 151 -3.50 8.33 -4.18
CA SER A 151 -4.02 9.65 -3.77
C SER A 151 -4.63 9.61 -2.37
N GLN A 152 -5.47 8.60 -2.07
CA GLN A 152 -6.07 8.43 -0.76
C GLN A 152 -5.03 8.11 0.33
N TRP A 153 -3.99 7.34 -0.01
CA TRP A 153 -2.96 6.95 0.95
C TRP A 153 -2.01 8.08 1.31
N LEU A 154 -1.75 8.98 0.36
CA LEU A 154 -1.03 10.22 0.60
C LEU A 154 -1.88 11.17 1.47
N GLY A 155 -3.17 11.27 1.15
CA GLY A 155 -4.09 12.19 1.84
C GLY A 155 -3.62 13.64 1.74
N ASP A 156 -4.08 14.48 2.68
CA ASP A 156 -3.71 15.90 2.76
C ASP A 156 -2.45 16.14 3.63
N ALA A 157 -1.70 15.08 3.94
CA ALA A 157 -0.55 15.15 4.82
C ALA A 157 0.73 15.55 4.08
N ASP A 158 1.51 16.44 4.68
CA ASP A 158 2.89 16.70 4.27
C ASP A 158 3.80 15.58 4.78
N TRP A 159 4.44 14.86 3.86
CA TRP A 159 5.36 13.76 4.16
C TRP A 159 6.81 14.21 4.01
N ASP A 160 7.64 14.00 5.03
CA ASP A 160 9.09 14.25 4.91
C ASP A 160 9.80 13.10 4.19
N VAL A 161 9.36 11.87 4.45
CA VAL A 161 9.90 10.66 3.82
C VAL A 161 8.77 9.71 3.43
N ILE A 162 8.84 9.16 2.22
CA ILE A 162 7.98 8.07 1.78
C ILE A 162 8.86 6.86 1.44
N HIS A 163 8.73 5.81 2.23
CA HIS A 163 9.30 4.50 1.92
C HIS A 163 8.23 3.64 1.22
N PHE A 164 8.53 3.11 0.04
CA PHE A 164 7.56 2.35 -0.75
C PHE A 164 8.12 1.05 -1.33
N ASN A 165 7.26 0.03 -1.43
CA ASN A 165 7.54 -1.23 -2.13
C ASN A 165 6.32 -1.70 -2.95
N TRP A 166 6.60 -2.26 -4.13
CA TRP A 166 5.69 -2.96 -5.03
C TRP A 166 6.52 -3.98 -5.82
N GLY A 167 5.88 -5.04 -6.33
CA GLY A 167 6.55 -6.07 -7.12
C GLY A 167 6.08 -7.48 -6.80
N LEU A 168 6.09 -7.89 -5.53
CA LEU A 168 5.78 -9.28 -5.16
C LEU A 168 4.36 -9.70 -5.60
N HIS A 169 3.37 -8.83 -5.37
CA HIS A 169 2.00 -9.07 -5.80
C HIS A 169 1.81 -8.96 -7.32
N ASP A 170 2.66 -8.22 -8.02
CA ASP A 170 2.62 -8.07 -9.47
C ASP A 170 3.09 -9.35 -10.18
N LEU A 171 4.13 -9.99 -9.64
CA LEU A 171 4.81 -11.15 -10.23
C LEU A 171 4.03 -12.47 -10.14
N LYS A 172 3.06 -12.56 -9.23
CA LYS A 172 2.34 -13.82 -8.99
C LYS A 172 1.55 -14.25 -10.23
N TYR A 173 1.36 -15.55 -10.40
CA TYR A 173 0.54 -16.09 -11.47
C TYR A 173 -0.90 -16.30 -11.00
N LEU A 174 -1.81 -16.02 -11.93
CA LEU A 174 -3.25 -16.19 -11.80
C LEU A 174 -3.74 -17.22 -12.81
N GLY A 175 -4.72 -18.01 -12.40
CA GLY A 175 -5.45 -18.89 -13.31
C GLY A 175 -6.50 -18.15 -14.13
N PRO A 176 -7.07 -18.80 -15.16
CA PRO A 176 -8.03 -18.18 -16.08
C PRO A 176 -9.29 -17.67 -15.37
N ASP A 177 -9.65 -18.26 -14.21
CA ASP A 177 -10.82 -17.89 -13.43
C ASP A 177 -10.46 -17.07 -12.16
N GLY A 178 -9.22 -16.55 -12.09
CA GLY A 178 -8.75 -15.71 -11.00
C GLY A 178 -8.17 -16.47 -9.81
N GLU A 179 -7.88 -17.75 -9.96
CA GLU A 179 -7.11 -18.53 -8.98
C GLU A 179 -5.77 -17.88 -8.71
N ASN A 180 -5.27 -17.97 -7.48
CA ASN A 180 -4.10 -17.22 -7.03
C ASN A 180 -2.92 -18.16 -6.77
N LEU A 181 -1.70 -17.72 -7.11
CA LEU A 181 -0.45 -18.48 -6.96
C LEU A 181 -0.45 -19.80 -7.76
N THR A 182 -0.87 -19.71 -9.02
CA THR A 182 -0.92 -20.85 -9.94
C THR A 182 0.45 -21.13 -10.58
N ASP A 183 0.58 -22.29 -11.23
CA ASP A 183 1.83 -22.75 -11.84
C ASP A 183 2.23 -21.87 -13.04
N PRO A 184 3.43 -21.24 -13.04
CA PRO A 184 3.89 -20.44 -14.17
C PRO A 184 4.12 -21.23 -15.47
N GLU A 185 4.26 -22.56 -15.41
CA GLU A 185 4.50 -23.41 -16.59
C GLU A 185 3.21 -23.78 -17.33
N ASP A 186 2.02 -23.60 -16.72
CA ASP A 186 0.75 -23.82 -17.42
C ASP A 186 0.43 -22.59 -18.28
N PRO A 187 0.33 -22.74 -19.61
CA PRO A 187 0.09 -21.63 -20.53
C PRO A 187 -1.29 -20.95 -20.37
N LYS A 188 -2.21 -21.54 -19.60
CA LYS A 188 -3.50 -20.92 -19.25
C LYS A 188 -3.35 -19.88 -18.14
N ASN A 189 -2.27 -19.94 -17.38
CA ASN A 189 -1.99 -19.00 -16.30
C ASN A 189 -1.25 -17.78 -16.84
N HIS A 190 -1.42 -16.65 -16.16
CA HIS A 190 -0.78 -15.40 -16.54
C HIS A 190 -0.31 -14.64 -15.30
N GLN A 191 0.68 -13.76 -15.46
CA GLN A 191 1.09 -12.87 -14.36
C GLN A 191 -0.02 -11.89 -14.00
N GLN A 192 -0.18 -11.59 -12.71
CA GLN A 192 -1.16 -10.62 -12.21
C GLN A 192 -0.93 -9.25 -12.87
N VAL A 193 0.32 -8.82 -12.99
CA VAL A 193 0.71 -7.65 -13.79
C VAL A 193 1.93 -8.04 -14.63
N PRO A 194 1.82 -8.08 -15.98
CA PRO A 194 2.95 -8.36 -16.85
C PRO A 194 4.11 -7.36 -16.65
N PRO A 195 5.38 -7.76 -16.89
CA PRO A 195 6.55 -6.93 -16.56
C PRO A 195 6.56 -5.56 -17.25
N GLU A 196 6.05 -5.48 -18.48
CA GLU A 196 5.93 -4.22 -19.21
C GLU A 196 4.95 -3.26 -18.51
N GLU A 197 3.76 -3.76 -18.15
CA GLU A 197 2.73 -3.00 -17.44
C GLU A 197 3.18 -2.62 -16.04
N TYR A 198 3.85 -3.54 -15.32
CA TYR A 198 4.49 -3.25 -14.04
C TYR A 198 5.46 -2.08 -14.16
N GLY A 199 6.30 -2.07 -15.21
CA GLY A 199 7.23 -0.98 -15.50
C GLY A 199 6.54 0.37 -15.76
N LYS A 200 5.40 0.36 -16.48
CA LYS A 200 4.59 1.57 -16.73
C LYS A 200 3.96 2.07 -15.42
N ASN A 201 3.33 1.18 -14.67
CA ASN A 201 2.67 1.51 -13.40
C ASN A 201 3.65 2.07 -12.38
N LEU A 202 4.82 1.42 -12.22
CA LEU A 202 5.84 1.87 -11.27
C LEU A 202 6.36 3.27 -11.62
N LYS A 203 6.58 3.57 -12.92
CA LYS A 203 6.99 4.91 -13.36
C LYS A 203 5.93 5.96 -13.02
N GLN A 204 4.65 5.65 -13.23
CA GLN A 204 3.55 6.54 -12.89
C GLN A 204 3.49 6.77 -11.37
N LEU A 205 3.51 5.71 -10.57
CA LEU A 205 3.52 5.80 -9.10
C LEU A 205 4.68 6.64 -8.58
N VAL A 206 5.89 6.41 -9.09
CA VAL A 206 7.08 7.20 -8.70
C VAL A 206 6.94 8.66 -9.14
N SER A 207 6.36 8.92 -10.32
CA SER A 207 6.07 10.27 -10.78
C SER A 207 5.13 11.00 -9.82
N ASP A 208 4.06 10.34 -9.39
CA ASP A 208 3.08 10.91 -8.45
C ASP A 208 3.66 11.10 -7.06
N LEU A 209 4.43 10.13 -6.55
CA LEU A 209 5.17 10.26 -5.30
C LEU A 209 6.14 11.45 -5.30
N LYS A 210 6.81 11.72 -6.42
CA LYS A 210 7.73 12.87 -6.53
C LYS A 210 7.01 14.22 -6.40
N LYS A 211 5.73 14.31 -6.77
CA LYS A 211 4.94 15.54 -6.65
C LYS A 211 4.74 15.97 -5.20
N THR A 212 4.86 15.04 -4.24
CA THR A 212 4.77 15.35 -2.80
C THR A 212 5.97 16.16 -2.29
N GLY A 213 7.11 16.13 -2.99
CA GLY A 213 8.36 16.73 -2.52
C GLY A 213 9.06 15.96 -1.39
N ALA A 214 8.50 14.84 -0.93
CA ALA A 214 9.09 13.98 0.09
C ALA A 214 10.39 13.32 -0.39
N LEU A 215 11.27 12.96 0.54
CA LEU A 215 12.38 12.06 0.25
C LEU A 215 11.82 10.66 -0.03
N LEU A 216 12.13 10.12 -1.21
CA LEU A 216 11.62 8.82 -1.65
C LEU A 216 12.65 7.71 -1.41
N ILE A 217 12.23 6.63 -0.74
CA ILE A 217 13.04 5.43 -0.52
C ILE A 217 12.31 4.23 -1.13
N TRP A 218 12.87 3.67 -2.19
CA TRP A 218 12.35 2.46 -2.82
C TRP A 218 13.05 1.22 -2.27
N ARG A 219 12.29 0.16 -1.97
CA ARG A 219 12.78 -1.19 -1.69
C ARG A 219 11.87 -2.24 -2.32
N ASN A 220 12.47 -3.33 -2.78
CA ASN A 220 11.79 -4.56 -3.20
C ASN A 220 12.47 -5.73 -2.50
#